data_AF-A0A7X8NU88-F1
#
_entry.id   AF-A0A7X8NU88-F1
#
_cell.length_a   1.000
_cell.length_b   1.000
_cell.length_c   1.000
_cell.angle_alpha   90.00
_cell.angle_beta   90.00
_cell.angle_gamma   90.00
#
_symmetry.space_group_name_H-M   'P 1'
#
loop_
_entity.id
_entity.type
_entity.pdbx_description
1 polymer ?
#
loop_
_entity_poly.entity_id
_entity_poly.type
_entity_poly.pdbx_seq_one_letter_code
_entity_poly.pdbx_strand_id
1 'polypeptide(L)' 'MLNRHRPKRSAVEWNGRTFVGTCRNCNAPIRRLERGGWRAVKNGAAT' A
#
# COMPACT_ATOMS: atom_id res chain seq x y z
N MET A 1 -6.75 7.66 13.62
CA MET A 1 -6.05 6.36 13.57
C MET A 1 -4.69 6.56 12.88
N LEU A 2 -3.70 7.00 13.65
CA LEU A 2 -2.31 7.10 13.19
C LEU A 2 -1.86 5.71 12.67
N ASN A 3 -1.29 5.67 11.46
CA ASN A 3 -0.62 4.49 10.86
C ASN A 3 -1.47 3.34 10.30
N ARG A 4 -2.82 3.34 10.37
CA ARG A 4 -3.62 2.29 9.72
C ARG A 4 -3.95 2.66 8.27
N HIS A 5 -3.18 2.13 7.33
CA HIS A 5 -3.48 2.29 5.91
C HIS A 5 -4.58 1.33 5.44
N ARG A 6 -5.49 1.83 4.61
CA ARG A 6 -6.51 1.01 3.94
C ARG A 6 -6.43 1.24 2.43
N PRO A 7 -6.25 0.20 1.62
CA PRO A 7 -6.21 0.35 0.18
C PRO A 7 -7.57 0.81 -0.34
N LYS A 8 -7.55 1.57 -1.44
CA LYS A 8 -8.68 1.62 -2.34
C LYS A 8 -8.76 0.27 -3.05
N ARG A 9 -9.66 -0.62 -2.62
CA ARG A 9 -9.74 -2.02 -3.08
C ARG A 9 -9.87 -2.16 -4.61
N SER A 10 -10.50 -1.19 -5.27
CA SER A 10 -10.65 -1.17 -6.73
C SER A 10 -9.39 -0.76 -7.49
N ALA A 11 -8.38 -0.22 -6.80
CA ALA A 11 -7.10 0.21 -7.35
C ALA A 11 -5.94 -0.62 -6.76
N VAL A 12 -6.25 -1.82 -6.27
CA VAL A 12 -5.24 -2.77 -5.80
C VAL A 12 -4.81 -3.62 -7.00
N GLU A 13 -3.51 -3.66 -7.24
CA GLU A 13 -2.91 -4.39 -8.35
C GLU A 13 -1.83 -5.34 -7.83
N TRP A 14 -1.64 -6.46 -8.51
CA TRP A 14 -0.54 -7.38 -8.21
C TRP A 14 0.68 -7.00 -9.04
N ASN A 15 1.81 -6.67 -8.39
CA ASN A 15 3.03 -6.24 -9.08
C ASN A 15 4.01 -7.38 -9.37
N GLY A 16 3.58 -8.64 -9.29
CA GLY A 16 4.43 -9.83 -9.42
C GLY A 16 5.01 -10.36 -8.09
N ARG A 17 5.03 -9.54 -7.02
CA ARG A 17 5.57 -9.96 -5.70
C ARG A 17 4.62 -9.70 -4.54
N THR A 18 3.88 -8.59 -4.59
CA THR A 18 2.87 -8.25 -3.59
C THR A 18 1.73 -7.46 -4.24
N PHE A 19 0.63 -7.32 -3.50
CA PHE A 19 -0.42 -6.38 -3.86
C PHE A 19 0.03 -4.95 -3.51
N VAL A 20 -0.01 -4.07 -4.49
CA VAL A 20 0.23 -2.63 -4.36
C VAL A 20 -1.06 -1.86 -4.58
N GLY A 21 -1.12 -0.63 -4.10
CA GLY A 21 -2.24 0.26 -4.37
C GLY A 21 -2.10 1.57 -3.60
N THR A 22 -3.18 2.33 -3.53
CA THR A 22 -3.18 3.65 -2.88
C THR A 22 -4.04 3.64 -1.63
N CYS A 23 -3.59 4.30 -0.56
CA CYS A 23 -4.36 4.46 0.65
C CYS A 23 -5.55 5.39 0.42
N ARG A 24 -6.77 4.92 0.72
CA ARG A 24 -7.99 5.73 0.54
C ARG A 24 -8.11 6.93 1.50
N ASN A 25 -7.32 6.94 2.57
CA ASN A 25 -7.39 7.98 3.61
C ASN A 25 -6.33 9.07 3.42
N CYS A 26 -5.11 8.70 3.02
CA CYS A 26 -3.98 9.63 2.92
C CYS A 26 -3.36 9.71 1.53
N ASN A 27 -3.91 8.99 0.54
CA ASN A 27 -3.43 8.90 -0.83
C ASN A 27 -1.96 8.42 -1.00
N ALA A 28 -1.32 7.96 0.07
CA ALA A 28 0.02 7.40 -0.01
C ALA A 28 0.01 6.06 -0.77
N PRO A 29 1.06 5.75 -1.56
CA PRO A 29 1.27 4.42 -2.10
C PRO A 29 1.49 3.44 -0.95
N ILE A 30 0.83 2.29 -1.02
CA ILE A 30 0.88 1.24 0.01
C ILE A 30 1.09 -0.12 -0.65
N ARG A 31 1.72 -1.04 0.08
CA ARG A 31 1.84 -2.44 -0.28
C ARG A 31 1.23 -3.33 0.79
N ARG A 32 0.72 -4.48 0.38
CA ARG A 32 0.24 -5.52 1.27
C ARG A 32 1.43 -6.27 1.86
N LEU A 33 1.44 -6.42 3.18
CA LEU A 33 2.41 -7.26 3.88
C LEU A 33 1.84 -8.66 4.11
N GLU A 34 0.57 -8.71 4.48
CA GLU A 34 -0.14 -9.93 4.85
C GLU A 34 -1.64 -9.77 4.60
N ARG A 35 -2.45 -10.78 4.92
CA ARG A 35 -3.90 -10.71 4.73
C ARG A 35 -4.54 -9.68 5.67
N GLY A 36 -4.69 -8.44 5.18
CA GLY A 36 -5.29 -7.31 5.90
C GLY A 36 -4.28 -6.26 6.36
N GLY A 37 -2.99 -6.60 6.40
CA GLY A 37 -1.91 -5.67 6.72
C GLY A 37 -1.42 -4.90 5.50
N TRP A 38 -1.54 -3.57 5.55
CA TRP A 38 -1.07 -2.65 4.51
C TRP A 38 -0.12 -1.62 5.11
N ARG A 39 0.96 -1.31 4.39
CA ARG A 39 1.98 -0.36 4.84
C ARG A 39 2.37 0.59 3.72
N ALA A 40 2.66 1.83 4.07
CA ALA A 40 3.20 2.82 3.15
C ALA A 40 4.47 2.29 2.47
N VAL A 41 4.52 2.42 1.16
CA VAL A 41 5.76 2.26 0.39
C VAL A 41 6.47 3.59 0.55
N LYS A 42 7.56 3.64 1.34
CA LYS A 42 8.55 4.68 1.11
C LYS A 42 9.07 4.42 -0.31
N ASN A 43 8.86 5.35 -1.23
CA ASN A 43 9.62 5.37 -2.47
C ASN A 43 11.09 5.46 -2.04
N GLY A 44 11.74 4.31 -1.93
CA GLY A 44 13.17 4.25 -1.79
C GLY A 44 13.71 4.73 -3.12
N ALA A 45 14.26 5.94 -3.14
CA ALA A 45 15.39 6.23 -3.99
C ALA A 45 16.35 5.05 -3.84
N ALA A 46 16.42 4.21 -4.87
CA ALA A 46 17.50 3.26 -5.03
C ALA A 46 18.70 4.08 -5.50
N THR A 47 19.58 4.43 -4.56
CA THR A 47 21.01 4.60 -4.81
C THR A 47 21.71 3.31 -4.43
#